data_AF-A0A831KGR5-F1
#
_entry.id   AF-A0A831KGR5-F1
#
_cell.length_a   1.000
_cell.length_b   1.000
_cell.length_c   1.000
_cell.angle_alpha   90.00
_cell.angle_beta   90.00
_cell.angle_gamma   90.00
#
_symmetry.space_group_name_H-M   'P 1'
#
loop_
_entity.id
_entity.type
_entity.pdbx_description
1 polymer ?
#
loop_
_entity_poly.entity_id
_entity_poly.type
_entity_poly.pdbx_seq_one_letter_code
_entity_poly.pdbx_strand_id
1 'polypeptide(L)'
;MTEMKKPTWVKMKESELKKVILELSENYSPSQIGLVLRDQYGIPTTKIFGKKLKDYMKELGIERNEDLENAEKKVEGLKEHLKDNITDRSAKHKLQHAQSRLNITKKYFGIPIRNKKKKE
;
A
#
# COMPACT_ATOMS: atom_id res chain seq x y z
N MET A 1 23.23 5.23 -13.70
CA MET A 1 21.75 5.13 -13.65
C MET A 1 21.21 6.16 -14.61
N THR A 2 20.36 5.77 -15.56
CA THR A 2 19.83 6.64 -16.61
C THR A 2 19.00 7.75 -15.98
N GLU A 3 19.40 9.01 -16.14
CA GLU A 3 18.58 10.16 -15.76
C GLU A 3 17.30 10.14 -16.61
N MET A 4 16.16 9.85 -15.99
CA MET A 4 14.86 10.01 -16.64
C MET A 4 14.59 11.51 -16.76
N LYS A 5 14.92 12.08 -17.92
CA LYS A 5 14.58 13.47 -18.24
C LYS A 5 13.06 13.66 -18.26
N LYS A 6 12.64 14.80 -17.72
CA LYS A 6 11.23 15.22 -17.70
C LYS A 6 10.69 15.30 -19.13
N PRO A 7 9.59 14.59 -19.45
CA PRO A 7 8.97 14.71 -20.76
C PRO A 7 8.47 16.14 -20.98
N THR A 8 8.52 16.60 -22.22
CA THR A 8 8.17 17.98 -22.59
C THR A 8 6.71 18.33 -22.32
N TRP A 9 5.82 17.35 -22.30
CA TRP A 9 4.38 17.53 -22.03
C TRP A 9 4.04 17.65 -20.53
N VAL A 10 4.94 17.26 -19.62
CA VAL A 10 4.69 17.37 -18.18
C VAL A 10 5.03 18.79 -17.73
N LYS A 11 4.02 19.67 -17.73
CA LYS A 11 4.18 21.07 -17.31
C LYS A 11 4.14 21.28 -15.79
N MET A 12 3.59 20.34 -15.03
CA MET A 12 3.44 20.45 -13.58
C MET A 12 4.77 20.64 -12.85
N LYS A 13 4.76 21.46 -11.80
CA LYS A 13 5.91 21.64 -10.89
C LYS A 13 5.86 20.61 -9.76
N GLU A 14 7.01 20.38 -9.13
CA GLU A 14 7.10 19.47 -7.97
C GLU A 14 6.20 19.92 -6.81
N SER A 15 6.05 21.23 -6.60
CA SER A 15 5.18 21.80 -5.57
C SER A 15 3.70 21.46 -5.79
N GLU A 16 3.23 21.47 -7.04
CA GLU A 16 1.86 21.12 -7.41
C GLU A 16 1.63 19.61 -7.25
N LEU A 17 2.63 18.81 -7.65
CA LEU A 17 2.60 17.37 -7.47
C LEU A 17 2.41 16.98 -5.99
N LYS A 18 3.12 17.62 -5.06
CA LYS A 18 2.97 17.34 -3.62
C LYS A 18 1.56 17.63 -3.12
N LYS A 19 0.92 18.71 -3.60
CA LYS A 19 -0.46 19.05 -3.23
C LYS A 19 -1.46 18.02 -3.75
N VAL A 20 -1.31 17.60 -5.01
CA VAL A 20 -2.16 16.56 -5.60
C VAL A 20 -1.96 15.22 -4.88
N ILE A 21 -0.72 14.85 -4.55
CA ILE A 21 -0.46 13.63 -3.76
C ILE A 21 -1.13 13.71 -2.39
N LEU A 22 -1.09 14.87 -1.72
CA LEU A 22 -1.73 15.06 -0.43
C LEU A 22 -3.25 14.84 -0.52
N GLU A 23 -3.91 15.48 -1.48
CA GLU A 23 -5.36 15.33 -1.70
C GLU A 23 -5.75 13.89 -2.05
N LEU A 24 -4.99 13.24 -2.95
CA LEU A 24 -5.27 11.86 -3.34
C LEU A 24 -4.98 10.86 -2.20
N SER A 25 -4.04 11.17 -1.32
CA SER A 25 -3.64 10.28 -0.23
C SER A 25 -4.70 10.08 0.84
N GLU A 26 -5.69 10.97 0.93
CA GLU A 26 -6.80 10.80 1.86
C GLU A 26 -7.63 9.57 1.49
N ASN A 27 -7.95 9.43 0.20
CA ASN A 27 -8.92 8.47 -0.31
C ASN A 27 -8.30 7.24 -1.00
N TYR A 28 -7.08 7.36 -1.52
CA TYR A 28 -6.47 6.33 -2.37
C TYR A 28 -5.22 5.69 -1.74
N SER A 29 -4.97 4.42 -2.10
CA SER A 29 -3.72 3.74 -1.77
C SER A 29 -2.56 4.28 -2.61
N PRO A 30 -1.29 4.16 -2.17
CA PRO A 30 -0.13 4.60 -2.94
C PRO A 30 -0.10 4.04 -4.38
N SER A 31 -0.48 2.77 -4.57
CA SER A 31 -0.56 2.18 -5.91
C SER A 31 -1.67 2.81 -6.76
N GLN A 32 -2.83 3.10 -6.17
CA GLN A 32 -3.93 3.79 -6.85
C GLN A 32 -3.58 5.24 -7.21
N ILE A 33 -2.91 5.96 -6.31
CA ILE A 33 -2.42 7.32 -6.58
C ILE A 33 -1.53 7.32 -7.83
N GLY A 34 -0.64 6.32 -7.96
CA GLY A 34 0.21 6.19 -9.14
C GLY A 34 -0.58 5.99 -10.46
N LEU A 35 -1.70 5.28 -10.41
CA LEU A 35 -2.60 5.12 -11.57
C LEU A 35 -3.31 6.42 -11.90
N VAL A 36 -3.86 7.09 -10.89
CA VAL A 36 -4.56 8.37 -11.05
C VAL A 36 -3.62 9.43 -11.64
N LEU A 37 -2.38 9.52 -11.13
CA LEU A 37 -1.36 10.43 -11.67
C LEU A 37 -1.03 10.15 -13.14
N ARG A 38 -1.08 8.88 -13.56
CA ARG A 38 -0.84 8.50 -14.95
C ARG A 38 -2.02 8.87 -15.85
N ASP A 39 -3.23 8.49 -15.44
CA ASP A 39 -4.40 8.53 -16.31
C ASP A 39 -5.06 9.92 -16.34
N GLN A 40 -5.11 10.62 -15.20
CA GLN A 40 -5.72 11.96 -15.12
C GLN A 40 -4.71 13.08 -15.35
N TYR A 41 -3.51 12.96 -14.77
CA TYR A 41 -2.51 14.03 -14.79
C TYR A 41 -1.43 13.83 -15.86
N GLY A 42 -1.43 12.70 -16.57
CA GLY A 42 -0.46 12.42 -17.64
C GLY A 42 0.98 12.25 -17.14
N ILE A 43 1.18 11.92 -15.85
CA ILE A 43 2.49 11.73 -15.22
C ILE A 43 2.81 10.22 -15.19
N PRO A 44 3.73 9.71 -16.03
CA PRO A 44 3.97 8.27 -16.11
C PRO A 44 4.61 7.68 -14.84
N THR A 45 5.49 8.44 -14.19
CA THR A 45 6.23 8.00 -12.98
C THR A 45 6.70 9.20 -12.18
N THR A 46 6.58 9.15 -10.84
CA THR A 46 7.04 10.23 -9.94
C THR A 46 8.55 10.41 -9.94
N LYS A 47 9.31 9.38 -10.34
CA LYS A 47 10.78 9.41 -10.47
C LYS A 47 11.28 10.49 -11.43
N ILE A 48 10.42 10.95 -12.33
CA ILE A 48 10.71 12.07 -13.24
C ILE A 48 11.06 13.36 -12.44
N PHE A 49 10.52 13.50 -11.24
CA PHE A 49 10.80 14.60 -10.32
C PHE A 49 11.95 14.30 -9.34
N GLY A 50 12.59 13.14 -9.45
CA GLY A 50 13.77 12.75 -8.67
C GLY A 50 13.52 11.80 -7.49
N LYS A 51 12.28 11.64 -7.03
CA LYS A 51 11.94 10.77 -5.89
C LYS A 51 10.82 9.77 -6.19
N LYS A 52 10.74 8.68 -5.42
CA LYS A 52 9.63 7.73 -5.53
C LYS A 52 8.41 8.30 -4.80
N LEU A 53 7.23 7.86 -5.20
CA LEU A 53 5.96 8.25 -4.56
C LEU A 53 5.99 8.01 -3.03
N LYS A 54 6.55 6.88 -2.59
CA LYS A 54 6.71 6.55 -1.17
C LYS A 54 7.54 7.59 -0.41
N ASP A 55 8.58 8.14 -1.04
CA ASP A 55 9.43 9.16 -0.41
C ASP A 55 8.66 10.48 -0.26
N TYR A 56 7.88 10.87 -1.28
CA TYR A 56 6.99 12.03 -1.19
C TYR A 56 5.90 11.88 -0.12
N MET A 57 5.29 10.69 -0.02
CA MET A 57 4.30 10.42 1.03
C MET A 57 4.93 10.47 2.43
N LYS A 58 6.17 9.97 2.57
CA LYS A 58 6.92 10.06 3.83
C LYS A 58 7.25 11.51 4.21
N GLU A 59 7.62 12.35 3.24
CA GLU A 59 7.82 13.80 3.48
C GLU A 59 6.55 14.51 3.95
N LEU A 60 5.38 14.04 3.48
CA LEU A 60 4.08 14.55 3.89
C LEU A 60 3.60 13.96 5.23
N GLY A 61 4.37 13.06 5.85
CA GLY A 61 4.00 12.39 7.11
C GLY A 61 2.97 11.27 6.96
N ILE A 62 2.67 10.85 5.73
CA ILE A 62 1.65 9.83 5.44
C ILE A 62 2.36 8.51 5.18
N GLU A 63 2.54 7.72 6.24
CA GLU A 63 3.11 6.38 6.14
C GLU A 63 2.00 5.33 6.14
N ARG A 64 1.45 5.02 4.96
CA ARG A 64 0.54 3.89 4.76
C ARG A 64 1.29 2.69 4.20
N ASN A 65 1.11 1.52 4.83
CA ASN A 65 1.68 0.27 4.37
C ASN A 65 0.62 -0.59 3.69
N GLU A 66 0.38 -0.29 2.42
CA GLU A 66 -0.62 -0.95 1.57
C GLU A 66 -0.50 -2.48 1.58
N ASP A 67 0.73 -3.02 1.61
CA ASP A 67 0.96 -4.47 1.58
C ASP A 67 0.42 -5.16 2.85
N LEU A 68 0.57 -4.50 4.01
CA LEU A 68 0.01 -4.99 5.26
C LEU A 68 -1.51 -4.83 5.28
N GLU A 69 -2.03 -3.66 4.94
CA GLU A 69 -3.46 -3.38 4.93
C GLU A 69 -4.22 -4.35 4.02
N ASN A 70 -3.70 -4.62 2.82
CA ASN A 70 -4.32 -5.56 1.88
C ASN A 70 -4.28 -7.01 2.39
N ALA A 71 -3.18 -7.41 3.03
CA ALA A 71 -3.08 -8.73 3.64
C ALA A 71 -4.05 -8.89 4.82
N GLU A 72 -4.21 -7.85 5.64
CA GLU A 72 -5.16 -7.85 6.77
C GLU A 72 -6.60 -7.90 6.28
N LYS A 73 -6.99 -7.04 5.34
CA LYS A 73 -8.34 -7.06 4.72
C LYS A 73 -8.69 -8.43 4.15
N LYS A 74 -7.75 -9.08 3.46
CA LYS A 74 -7.96 -10.42 2.90
C LYS A 74 -8.20 -11.47 3.98
N VAL A 75 -7.45 -11.39 5.09
CA VAL A 75 -7.64 -12.30 6.23
C VAL A 75 -8.98 -12.05 6.91
N GLU A 76 -9.37 -10.79 7.09
CA GLU A 76 -10.64 -10.41 7.73
C GLU A 76 -11.84 -10.87 6.90
N GLY A 77 -11.86 -10.60 5.60
CA GLY A 77 -12.95 -11.06 4.72
C GLY A 77 -13.08 -12.59 4.69
N LEU A 78 -11.97 -13.33 4.71
CA LEU A 78 -12.01 -14.80 4.79
C LEU A 78 -12.51 -15.29 6.15
N LYS A 79 -12.17 -14.59 7.25
CA LYS A 79 -12.69 -14.91 8.58
C LYS A 79 -14.21 -14.68 8.63
N GLU A 80 -14.67 -13.55 8.11
CA GLU A 80 -16.09 -13.21 8.07
C GLU A 80 -16.88 -14.24 7.27
N HIS A 81 -16.44 -14.57 6.06
CA HIS A 81 -17.05 -15.62 5.24
C HIS A 81 -17.14 -16.98 5.95
N LEU A 82 -16.11 -17.36 6.71
CA LEU A 82 -16.06 -18.61 7.47
C LEU A 82 -16.92 -18.62 8.73
N LYS A 83 -17.37 -17.46 9.23
CA LYS A 83 -18.33 -17.41 10.34
C LYS A 83 -19.66 -18.01 9.93
N ASP A 84 -20.11 -17.70 8.72
CA ASP A 84 -21.36 -18.22 8.16
C ASP A 84 -21.18 -19.60 7.52
N ASN A 85 -19.98 -19.88 6.97
CA ASN A 85 -19.68 -21.10 6.21
C ASN A 85 -18.63 -21.98 6.90
N ILE A 86 -18.94 -22.47 8.10
CA ILE A 86 -18.00 -23.21 8.96
C ILE A 86 -17.51 -24.52 8.31
N THR A 87 -18.27 -25.12 7.41
CA THR A 87 -17.94 -26.40 6.76
C THR A 87 -17.05 -26.26 5.52
N ASP A 88 -16.82 -25.04 5.01
CA ASP A 88 -15.98 -24.82 3.84
C ASP A 88 -14.49 -25.04 4.16
N ARG A 89 -14.01 -26.25 3.84
CA ARG A 89 -12.60 -26.62 4.02
C ARG A 89 -11.66 -25.88 3.08
N SER A 90 -12.12 -25.50 1.89
CA SER A 90 -11.31 -24.76 0.91
C SER A 90 -11.04 -23.35 1.41
N ALA A 91 -12.06 -22.67 1.92
CA ALA A 91 -11.92 -21.37 2.55
C ALA A 91 -11.01 -21.42 3.80
N LYS A 92 -11.11 -22.46 4.64
CA LYS A 92 -10.19 -22.65 5.78
C LYS A 92 -8.72 -22.75 5.35
N HIS A 93 -8.44 -23.54 4.32
CA HIS A 93 -7.09 -23.65 3.77
C HIS A 93 -6.60 -22.31 3.20
N LYS A 94 -7.44 -21.59 2.46
CA LYS A 94 -7.11 -20.24 1.95
C LYS A 94 -6.85 -19.24 3.09
N LEU A 95 -7.61 -19.31 4.19
CA LEU A 95 -7.39 -18.49 5.37
C LEU A 95 -6.01 -18.75 5.99
N GLN A 96 -5.61 -20.02 6.10
CA GLN A 96 -4.28 -20.39 6.61
C GLN A 96 -3.14 -19.84 5.75
N HIS A 97 -3.29 -19.88 4.42
CA HIS A 97 -2.32 -19.26 3.49
C HIS A 97 -2.28 -17.74 3.64
N ALA A 98 -3.44 -17.09 3.72
CA ALA A 98 -3.54 -15.64 3.91
C ALA A 98 -2.91 -15.20 5.24
N GLN A 99 -3.13 -15.95 6.32
CA GLN A 99 -2.51 -15.71 7.63
C GLN A 99 -0.99 -15.91 7.59
N SER A 100 -0.51 -16.98 6.94
CA SER A 100 0.93 -17.21 6.75
C SER A 100 1.57 -16.07 5.97
N ARG A 101 0.91 -15.59 4.90
CA ARG A 101 1.37 -14.44 4.12
C ARG A 101 1.43 -13.18 4.97
N LEU A 102 0.39 -12.88 5.74
CA LEU A 102 0.35 -11.74 6.65
C LEU A 102 1.50 -11.77 7.67
N ASN A 103 1.79 -12.95 8.24
CA ASN A 103 2.87 -13.13 9.20
C ASN A 103 4.25 -12.86 8.58
N ILE A 104 4.47 -13.31 7.34
CA ILE A 104 5.70 -13.04 6.59
C ILE A 104 5.85 -11.54 6.33
N THR A 105 4.77 -10.87 5.90
CA THR A 105 4.78 -9.42 5.66
C THR A 105 5.06 -8.65 6.96
N LYS A 106 4.42 -9.00 8.07
CA LYS A 106 4.68 -8.39 9.39
C LYS A 106 6.13 -8.56 9.82
N LYS A 107 6.69 -9.77 9.64
CA LYS A 107 8.11 -10.04 9.93
C LYS A 107 9.05 -9.18 9.07
N TYR A 108 8.75 -9.01 7.78
CA TYR A 108 9.55 -8.17 6.88
C TYR A 108 9.61 -6.71 7.34
N PHE A 109 8.50 -6.17 7.83
CA PHE A 109 8.44 -4.81 8.38
C PHE A 109 8.85 -4.72 9.86
N GLY A 110 9.36 -5.80 10.46
CA GLY A 110 9.83 -5.81 11.86
C GLY A 110 8.71 -5.75 12.91
N ILE A 111 7.45 -5.94 12.51
CA ILE A 111 6.31 -5.91 13.42
C ILE A 111 6.26 -7.22 14.21
N PRO A 112 6.28 -7.17 15.56
CA PRO A 112 6.21 -8.38 16.36
C PRO A 112 4.83 -9.03 16.25
N ILE A 113 4.82 -10.32 15.88
CA ILE A 113 3.58 -11.11 15.69
C ILE A 113 2.90 -11.43 17.04
N ARG A 114 3.66 -11.38 18.14
CA ARG A 114 3.20 -11.75 19.48
C ARG A 114 3.42 -10.59 20.44
N ASN A 115 2.34 -10.08 21.03
CA ASN A 115 2.46 -9.29 22.26
C ASN A 115 3.08 -10.20 23.32
N LYS A 116 4.32 -9.92 23.75
CA LYS A 116 4.96 -10.57 24.91
C LYS A 116 4.27 -10.22 26.26
N LYS A 117 3.03 -9.71 26.26
CA LYS A 117 2.27 -9.39 27.47
C LYS A 117 1.16 -10.41 27.70
N LYS A 118 1.49 -11.43 28.49
CA LYS A 118 0.66 -12.24 29.42
C LYS A 118 1.45 -13.51 29.78
N LYS A 119 2.49 -13.30 30.57
CA LYS A 119 3.14 -14.29 31.43
C LYS A 119 3.60 -13.52 32.68
N GLU A 120 2.61 -13.01 33.38
CA GLU A 120 2.65 -12.76 34.83
C GLU A 120 1.42 -13.48 35.39
#